data_AF-A0A2A9HKH3-F1
#
_entry.id   AF-A0A2A9HKH3-F1
#
_cell.length_a   1.000
_cell.length_b   1.000
_cell.length_c   1.000
_cell.angle_alpha   90.00
_cell.angle_beta   90.00
_cell.angle_gamma   90.00
#
_symmetry.space_group_name_H-M   'P 1'
#
loop_
_entity.id
_entity.type
_entity.pdbx_description
1 polymer ?
#
loop_
_entity_poly.entity_id
_entity_poly.type
_entity_poly.pdbx_seq_one_letter_code
_entity_poly.pdbx_strand_id
1 'polypeptide(L)' 'MGREEIAALIAILERAREEGPGSPVIGTWKIQFDKKRGAFVFDKCENEGYCEERPAVIALNGEVLDPGGPLFG' A
#
# COMPACT_ATOMS: atom_id res chain seq x y z
N MET A 1 -4.03 4.40 13.72
CA MET A 1 -4.79 3.19 13.37
C MET A 1 -5.32 2.59 14.66
N GLY A 2 -6.55 2.06 14.66
CA GLY A 2 -7.11 1.25 15.73
C GLY A 2 -7.02 -0.24 15.40
N ARG A 3 -7.72 -1.07 16.18
CA ARG A 3 -7.68 -2.53 16.06
C ARG A 3 -8.19 -3.02 14.69
N GLU A 4 -9.26 -2.42 14.20
CA GLU A 4 -9.90 -2.84 12.94
C GLU A 4 -9.00 -2.52 11.74
N GLU A 5 -8.35 -1.36 11.74
CA GLU A 5 -7.39 -1.02 10.69
C GLU A 5 -6.14 -1.89 10.74
N ILE A 6 -5.67 -2.27 11.92
CA ILE A 6 -4.54 -3.22 12.04
C ILE A 6 -4.93 -4.59 11.48
N ALA A 7 -6.12 -5.09 11.81
CA ALA A 7 -6.60 -6.38 11.29
C ALA A 7 -6.76 -6.35 9.77
N ALA A 8 -7.31 -5.26 9.22
CA ALA A 8 -7.41 -5.06 7.78
C ALA A 8 -6.03 -5.01 7.10
N LEU A 9 -5.08 -4.28 7.69
CA LEU A 9 -3.72 -4.22 7.17
C LEU A 9 -3.05 -5.60 7.16
N ILE A 10 -3.22 -6.38 8.24
CA ILE A 10 -2.70 -7.76 8.30
C ILE A 10 -3.28 -8.60 7.15
N ALA A 11 -4.60 -8.57 6.94
CA ALA A 11 -5.23 -9.32 5.86
C ALA A 11 -4.71 -8.92 4.46
N ILE A 12 -4.48 -7.62 4.23
CA ILE A 12 -3.89 -7.12 2.98
C ILE A 12 -2.47 -7.66 2.79
N LEU A 13 -1.65 -7.62 3.85
CA LEU A 13 -0.26 -8.10 3.78
C LEU A 13 -0.16 -9.62 3.62
N GLU A 14 -1.06 -10.38 4.23
CA GLU A 14 -1.15 -11.84 4.06
C GLU A 14 -1.51 -12.20 2.63
N ARG A 15 -2.53 -11.53 2.06
CA ARG A 15 -2.90 -11.71 0.66
C ARG A 15 -1.75 -11.33 -0.29
N ALA A 16 -1.07 -10.21 -0.04
CA ALA A 16 0.06 -9.79 -0.84
C ALA A 16 1.22 -10.79 -0.80
N ARG A 17 1.43 -11.44 0.35
CA ARG A 17 2.42 -12.52 0.50
C ARG A 17 2.08 -13.73 -0.37
N GLU A 18 0.80 -14.05 -0.51
CA GLU A 18 0.32 -15.15 -1.39
C GLU A 18 0.41 -14.78 -2.87
N GLU A 19 0.11 -13.53 -3.24
CA GLU A 19 0.23 -13.01 -4.61
C GLU A 19 1.70 -12.90 -5.07
N GLY A 20 2.63 -12.74 -4.13
CA GLY A 20 4.07 -12.70 -4.41
C GLY A 20 4.50 -11.40 -5.12
N PRO A 21 5.53 -11.45 -5.99
CA PRO A 21 6.13 -10.26 -6.60
C PRO A 21 5.17 -9.40 -7.45
N GLY A 22 4.02 -9.94 -7.86
CA GLY A 22 3.00 -9.20 -8.60
C GLY A 22 2.12 -8.29 -7.73
N SER A 23 2.23 -8.36 -6.40
CA SER A 23 1.40 -7.56 -5.52
C SER A 23 1.84 -6.08 -5.53
N PRO A 24 0.90 -5.12 -5.67
CA PRO A 24 1.25 -3.70 -5.80
C PRO A 24 1.88 -3.10 -4.54
N VAL A 25 1.78 -3.78 -3.39
CA VAL A 25 2.35 -3.34 -2.11
C VAL A 25 3.81 -3.76 -1.90
N ILE A 26 4.38 -4.58 -2.79
CA ILE A 26 5.80 -4.94 -2.71
C ILE A 26 6.66 -3.70 -3.00
N GLY A 27 7.79 -3.58 -2.29
CA GLY A 27 8.68 -2.41 -2.37
C GLY A 27 8.23 -1.23 -1.52
N THR A 28 7.27 -1.42 -0.60
CA THR A 28 6.80 -0.37 0.29
C THR A 28 7.80 -0.06 1.40
N TRP A 29 8.16 1.21 1.53
CA TRP A 29 8.96 1.75 2.63
C TRP A 29 8.11 2.26 3.79
N LYS A 30 6.94 2.83 3.48
CA LYS A 30 6.05 3.41 4.48
C LYS A 30 4.60 3.11 4.17
N ILE A 31 3.86 2.69 5.19
CA ILE A 31 2.42 2.48 5.10
C ILE A 31 1.73 3.57 5.93
N GLN A 32 0.89 4.36 5.28
CA GLN A 32 0.07 5.38 5.95
C GLN A 32 -1.41 5.05 5.81
N PHE A 33 -2.15 5.13 6.91
CA PHE A 33 -3.61 5.04 6.88
C PHE A 33 -4.24 6.43 6.74
N ASP A 34 -4.99 6.64 5.67
CA ASP A 34 -5.83 7.83 5.47
C ASP A 34 -7.25 7.55 6.00
N LYS A 35 -7.54 8.09 7.18
CA LYS A 35 -8.85 7.91 7.84
C LYS A 35 -10.01 8.51 7.04
N LYS A 36 -9.79 9.57 6.27
CA LYS A 36 -10.86 10.22 5.49
C LYS A 36 -11.23 9.35 4.28
N ARG A 37 -10.24 8.71 3.66
CA ARG A 37 -10.42 7.82 2.51
C ARG A 37 -10.73 6.38 2.91
N GLY A 38 -10.46 5.98 4.15
CA GLY A 38 -10.58 4.59 4.59
C GLY A 38 -9.62 3.69 3.82
N ALA A 39 -8.39 4.15 3.58
CA ALA A 39 -7.43 3.47 2.72
C ALA A 39 -6.00 3.53 3.26
N PHE A 40 -5.21 2.55 2.90
CA PHE A 40 -3.77 2.46 3.12
C PHE A 40 -3.03 2.95 1.88
N VAL A 41 -2.06 3.83 2.09
CA VAL A 41 -1.11 4.29 1.09
C VAL A 41 0.21 3.58 1.35
N PHE A 42 0.62 2.79 0.37
CA PHE A 42 1.85 2.01 0.33
C PHE A 42 2.90 2.81 -0.44
N ASP A 43 3.63 3.64 0.30
CA ASP A 43 4.63 4.56 -0.22
C ASP A 43 5.94 3.83 -0.49
N LYS A 44 6.43 3.99 -1.72
CA LYS A 44 7.63 3.35 -2.26
C LYS A 44 8.81 4.31 -2.41
N CYS A 45 8.69 5.54 -1.91
CA CYS A 45 9.76 6.51 -1.95
C CYS A 45 10.85 6.18 -0.94
N GLU A 46 12.09 6.09 -1.43
CA GLU A 46 13.29 5.99 -0.62
C GLU A 46 13.70 7.36 -0.06
N ASN A 47 14.27 7.35 1.15
CA ASN A 47 14.87 8.53 1.78
C ASN A 47 13.96 9.77 1.84
N GLU A 48 12.65 9.58 2.01
CA GLU A 48 11.64 10.65 2.14
C GLU A 48 11.55 11.61 0.93
N GLY A 49 11.99 11.20 -0.26
CA GLY A 49 11.86 12.07 -1.44
C GLY A 49 12.26 11.49 -2.79
N TYR A 50 13.02 10.40 -2.84
CA TYR A 50 13.33 9.73 -4.10
C TYR A 50 12.28 8.67 -4.40
N CYS A 51 11.48 8.89 -5.44
CA CYS A 51 10.40 7.98 -5.82
C CYS A 51 10.63 7.50 -7.25
N GLU A 52 10.80 6.19 -7.43
CA GLU A 52 10.78 5.57 -8.76
C GLU A 52 9.34 5.20 -9.17
N GLU A 53 8.46 5.01 -8.19
CA GLU A 53 7.07 4.62 -8.36
C GLU A 53 6.11 5.50 -7.55
N ARG A 54 4.90 5.68 -8.08
CA ARG A 54 3.74 6.18 -7.34
C ARG A 54 3.33 5.17 -6.27
N PRO A 55 2.80 5.63 -5.14
CA PRO A 55 2.31 4.73 -4.11
C PRO A 55 1.13 3.89 -4.61
N ALA A 56 1.02 2.67 -4.09
CA ALA A 56 -0.22 1.91 -4.22
C ALA A 56 -1.22 2.35 -3.14
N VAL A 57 -2.51 2.32 -3.46
CA VAL A 57 -3.60 2.70 -2.55
C VAL A 57 -4.59 1.55 -2.46
N ILE A 58 -4.80 1.03 -1.26
CA ILE A 58 -5.70 -0.10 -1.01
C ILE A 58 -6.72 0.29 0.06
N ALA A 59 -8.00 0.10 -0.22
CA ALA A 59 -9.08 0.37 0.72
C ALA A 59 -9.06 -0.60 1.91
N LEU A 60 -9.76 -0.24 2.98
CA LEU A 60 -9.89 -1.04 4.22
C LEU A 60 -10.43 -2.46 3.98
N ASN A 61 -11.23 -2.67 2.94
CA ASN A 61 -11.77 -3.96 2.54
C ASN A 61 -10.80 -4.79 1.66
N GLY A 62 -9.61 -4.28 1.37
CA GLY A 62 -8.62 -4.92 0.49
C GLY A 62 -8.80 -4.65 -1.00
N GLU A 63 -9.74 -3.79 -1.40
CA GLU A 63 -9.88 -3.34 -2.79
C GLU A 63 -8.71 -2.44 -3.19
N VAL A 64 -8.10 -2.72 -4.34
CA VAL A 64 -7.02 -1.88 -4.89
C VAL A 64 -7.67 -0.66 -5.56
N LEU A 65 -7.48 0.52 -4.96
CA LEU A 65 -7.99 1.79 -5.48
C LEU A 65 -7.04 2.41 -6.51
N ASP A 66 -5.73 2.24 -6.31
CA ASP A 66 -4.68 2.61 -7.27
C ASP A 66 -3.54 1.58 -7.13
N PRO A 67 -3.15 0.85 -8.21
CA PRO A 67 -2.04 -0.09 -8.13
C PRO A 67 -0.67 0.61 -8.03
N GLY A 68 -0.60 1.94 -8.18
CA GLY A 68 0.65 2.69 -8.22
C GLY A 68 1.39 2.50 -9.55
N GLY A 69 2.71 2.33 -9.48
CA GLY A 69 3.56 2.03 -10.63
C GLY A 69 4.54 3.15 -11.01
N PRO A 70 5.41 2.91 -12.00
CA PRO A 70 6.56 3.77 -12.29
C PRO A 70 6.17 5.21 -12.60
N LEU A 71 6.94 6.15 -12.06
CA LEU A 71 6.83 7.58 -12.36
C LEU A 71 7.48 7.94 -13.70
N PHE A 72 8.43 7.13 -14.15
CA PHE A 72 9.15 7.30 -15.41
C PHE A 72 9.03 6.01 -16.24
N GLY A 73 8.52 6.14 -17.46
CA GLY A 73 8.30 5.05 -18.41
C GLY A 73 8.15 5.59 -19.83
#